data_AF-A0A087NFH2-F1
#
_entry.id   AF-A0A087NFH2-F1
#
_cell.length_a   1.000
_cell.length_b   1.000
_cell.length_c   1.000
_cell.angle_alpha   90.00
_cell.angle_beta   90.00
_cell.angle_gamma   90.00
#
_symmetry.space_group_name_H-M   'P 1'
#
loop_
_entity.id
_entity.type
_entity.pdbx_description
1 polymer ?
#
loop_
_entity_poly.entity_id
_entity_poly.type
_entity_poly.pdbx_seq_one_letter_code
_entity_poly.pdbx_strand_id
1 'polypeptide(L)' 'MFGHLYPIKMAFSKLKAILRKAAARTVADLWDAIRDVLPRFTPMECANYFSTAGYEQE' A
#
# COMPACT_ATOMS: atom_id res chain seq x y z
N MET A 1 10.58 -9.57 20.36
CA MET A 1 10.91 -9.47 18.92
C MET A 1 9.81 -8.65 18.24
N PHE A 2 9.85 -7.31 18.39
CA PHE A 2 8.88 -6.42 17.75
C PHE A 2 9.44 -6.04 16.38
N GLY A 3 8.86 -6.59 15.31
CA GLY A 3 9.30 -6.35 13.95
C GLY A 3 9.02 -4.90 13.54
N HIS A 4 10.08 -4.12 13.32
CA HIS A 4 9.98 -2.81 12.67
C HIS A 4 9.22 -2.96 11.34
N LEU A 5 8.03 -2.40 11.27
CA LEU A 5 7.28 -2.26 10.02
C LEU A 5 7.88 -1.10 9.25
N TYR A 6 8.58 -1.38 8.15
CA TYR A 6 9.02 -0.35 7.21
C TYR A 6 7.79 0.25 6.49
N PRO A 7 7.77 1.56 6.19
CA PRO A 7 6.64 2.22 5.53
C PRO A 7 6.20 1.51 4.24
N ILE A 8 7.19 1.04 3.46
CA ILE A 8 6.95 0.29 2.23
C ILE A 8 6.20 -1.03 2.49
N LYS A 9 6.49 -1.73 3.59
CA LYS A 9 5.77 -2.97 3.95
C LYS A 9 4.30 -2.68 4.31
N MET A 10 4.00 -1.53 4.90
CA MET A 10 2.62 -1.10 5.20
C MET A 10 1.85 -0.82 3.91
N ALA A 11 2.43 -0.03 3.00
CA ALA A 11 1.84 0.28 1.70
C ALA A 11 1.57 -0.99 0.87
N PHE A 12 2.55 -1.91 0.78
CA PHE A 12 2.39 -3.18 0.08
C PHE A 12 1.36 -4.10 0.73
N SER A 13 1.15 -4.02 2.04
CA SER A 13 0.13 -4.82 2.73
C SER A 13 -1.28 -4.36 2.33
N LYS A 14 -1.52 -3.04 2.27
CA LYS A 14 -2.77 -2.47 1.74
C LYS A 14 -2.97 -2.82 0.27
N LEU A 15 -1.94 -2.64 -0.56
CA LEU A 15 -1.99 -2.98 -1.99
C LEU A 15 -2.41 -4.44 -2.19
N LYS A 16 -1.74 -5.37 -1.50
CA LYS A 16 -2.06 -6.81 -1.57
C LYS A 16 -3.49 -7.11 -1.14
N ALA A 17 -4.00 -6.46 -0.09
CA ALA A 17 -5.37 -6.66 0.36
C ALA A 17 -6.39 -6.26 -0.73
N ILE A 18 -6.17 -5.14 -1.41
CA ILE A 18 -7.06 -4.65 -2.46
C ILE A 18 -6.98 -5.52 -3.71
N LEU A 19 -5.78 -5.90 -4.15
CA LEU A 19 -5.61 -6.76 -5.33
C LEU A 19 -6.20 -8.16 -5.12
N ARG A 20 -6.11 -8.71 -3.91
CA ARG A 20 -6.79 -9.98 -3.57
C ARG A 20 -8.31 -9.87 -3.67
N LYS A 21 -8.87 -8.73 -3.27
CA LYS A 21 -10.32 -8.46 -3.41
C LYS A 21 -10.74 -8.28 -4.87
N ALA A 22 -9.87 -7.71 -5.70
CA ALA A 22 -10.14 -7.54 -7.13
C ALA A 22 -10.19 -8.88 -7.90
N ALA A 23 -9.52 -9.92 -7.41
CA ALA A 23 -9.58 -11.29 -7.93
C ALA A 23 -9.32 -11.41 -9.46
N ALA A 24 -8.48 -10.51 -10.00
CA ALA A 24 -8.10 -10.48 -11.41
C ALA A 24 -7.54 -11.84 -11.89
N ARG A 25 -7.98 -12.28 -13.07
CA ARG A 25 -7.57 -13.56 -13.69
C ARG A 25 -6.69 -13.38 -14.91
N THR A 26 -6.53 -12.15 -15.39
CA THR A 26 -5.62 -11.81 -16.48
C THR A 26 -4.61 -10.75 -16.04
N VAL A 27 -3.50 -10.66 -16.77
CA VAL A 27 -2.48 -9.63 -16.54
C VAL A 27 -3.05 -8.23 -16.82
N ALA A 28 -3.90 -8.09 -17.84
CA ALA A 28 -4.57 -6.82 -18.14
C ALA A 28 -5.47 -6.35 -16.98
N ASP A 29 -6.33 -7.23 -16.47
CA ASP A 29 -7.20 -6.91 -15.34
C ASP A 29 -6.39 -6.57 -14.07
N LEU A 30 -5.24 -7.22 -13.88
CA LEU A 30 -4.33 -6.90 -12.77
C LEU A 30 -3.73 -5.50 -12.93
N TRP A 31 -3.32 -5.12 -14.14
CA TRP A 31 -2.80 -3.78 -14.42
C TRP A 31 -3.86 -2.70 -14.19
N ASP A 32 -5.11 -2.94 -14.62
CA ASP A 32 -6.20 -2.00 -14.37
C ASP A 32 -6.55 -1.91 -12.89
N ALA A 33 -6.57 -3.03 -12.16
CA ALA A 33 -6.74 -3.02 -10.71
C ALA A 33 -5.61 -2.25 -9.98
N ILE A 34 -4.38 -2.31 -10.48
CA ILE A 34 -3.26 -1.51 -9.97
C ILE A 34 -3.47 -0.02 -10.30
N ARG A 35 -3.87 0.32 -11.52
CA ARG A 35 -4.18 1.71 -11.91
C ARG A 35 -5.24 2.31 -10.99
N ASP A 36 -6.30 1.56 -10.71
CA ASP A 36 -7.45 2.03 -9.91
C ASP A 36 -7.14 2.16 -8.42
N VAL A 37 -6.16 1.41 -7.91
CA VAL A 37 -5.79 1.45 -6.48
C VAL A 37 -4.77 2.54 -6.16
N LEU A 38 -3.91 2.93 -7.10
CA LEU A 38 -2.87 3.95 -6.86
C LEU A 38 -3.42 5.28 -6.31
N PRO A 39 -4.54 5.84 -6.81
CA PRO A 39 -5.12 7.07 -6.26
C PRO A 39 -5.62 6.95 -4.81
N ARG A 40 -5.78 5.72 -4.29
CA ARG A 40 -6.23 5.48 -2.91
C ARG A 40 -5.11 5.64 -1.88
N PHE A 41 -3.87 5.84 -2.31
CA PHE A 41 -2.73 6.17 -1.45
C PHE A 41 -2.59 7.70 -1.40
N THR A 42 -3.27 8.31 -0.44
CA THR A 42 -3.25 9.77 -0.30
C THR A 42 -1.93 10.23 0.34
N PRO A 43 -1.48 11.47 0.10
CA PRO A 43 -0.27 12.00 0.74
C PRO A 43 -0.30 11.87 2.27
N MET A 44 -1.47 12.13 2.87
CA MET A 44 -1.67 12.01 4.32
C MET A 44 -1.53 10.56 4.81
N GLU A 45 -2.04 9.59 4.06
CA GLU A 45 -1.89 8.18 4.42
C GLU A 45 -0.43 7.71 4.27
N CYS A 46 0.24 8.14 3.19
CA CYS A 46 1.66 7.86 3.00
C CYS A 46 2.50 8.42 4.15
N ALA A 47 2.26 9.67 4.55
CA ALA A 47 2.86 10.30 5.73
C ALA A 47 2.65 9.47 7.01
N ASN A 48 1.43 8.96 7.22
CA ASN A 48 1.13 8.11 8.38
C ASN A 48 1.94 6.80 8.38
N TYR A 49 2.28 6.23 7.21
CA TYR A 49 3.15 5.05 7.18
C TYR A 49 4.57 5.35 7.66
N PHE A 50 5.11 6.53 7.33
CA PHE A 50 6.41 6.99 7.83
C PHE A 50 6.38 7.24 9.33
N SER A 51 5.39 8.00 9.80
CA SER A 51 5.19 8.29 11.23
C SER A 51 5.02 7.00 12.05
N THR A 52 4.18 6.07 11.60
CA THR A 52 3.94 4.78 12.30
C THR A 52 5.20 3.90 12.33
N ALA A 53 6.08 4.03 11.34
CA ALA A 53 7.34 3.30 11.30
C ALA A 53 8.46 3.97 12.11
N GLY A 54 8.19 5.11 12.77
CA GLY A 54 9.15 5.84 13.59
C GLY A 54 10.07 6.78 12.82
N TYR A 55 9.71 7.13 11.57
CA TYR A 55 10.42 8.17 10.82
C TYR A 55 9.83 9.53 11.19
N GLU A 56 10.68 10.50 11.51
CA GLU A 56 10.26 11.90 11.63
C GLU A 56 9.81 12.42 10.26
N GLN A 57 8.70 13.13 10.24
CA GLN A 57 8.25 13.86 9.07
C GLN A 57 9.03 15.17 9.03
N GLU A 58 9.82 15.40 7.98
CA GLU A 58 10.52 16.67 7.73
C GLU A 58 9.53 17.79 7.38
#